data_AF-A0A5D2MI78-F1
#
_entry.id   AF-A0A5D2MI78-F1
#
_cell.length_a   1.000
_cell.length_b   1.000
_cell.length_c   1.000
_cell.angle_alpha   90.00
_cell.angle_beta   90.00
_cell.angle_gamma   90.00
#
_symmetry.space_group_name_H-M   'P 1'
#
loop_
_entity.id
_entity.type
_entity.pdbx_description
1 polymer ?
#
loop_
_entity_poly.entity_id
_entity_poly.type
_entity_poly.pdbx_seq_one_letter_code
_entity_poly.pdbx_strand_id
1 'polypeptide(L)'
;MGDEKVKEEAMRMIGMFQVLPRLVVFDLDYTLWPFYCECRSKREMPSMYPHVKGIIAALKDKGIDLAIASRSPTADIANTFLDKLNIKSMFVAKEIFSSWTHKTDHFQRIHSRTGIPFNSMLFFDDEDRNIQAVSKMGVTSIYVGDGVNLGALRQGLTEFTENQNASEKNKQRWLKKYSQNSSSSEKKDLK
;
A
#
# COMPACT_ATOMS: atom_id res chain seq x y z
N MET A 1 -4.72 22.10 13.84
CA MET A 1 -4.16 23.00 12.80
C MET A 1 -3.10 22.30 11.94
N GLY A 2 -2.15 21.54 12.52
CA GLY A 2 -1.16 20.77 11.74
C GLY A 2 -1.76 19.65 10.87
N ASP A 3 -2.54 18.74 11.47
CA ASP A 3 -3.14 17.61 10.75
C ASP A 3 -4.02 18.03 9.55
N GLU A 4 -4.81 19.10 9.72
CA GLU A 4 -5.69 19.60 8.66
C GLU A 4 -4.89 20.14 7.48
N LYS A 5 -3.82 20.89 7.74
CA LYS A 5 -2.94 21.39 6.68
C LYS A 5 -2.29 20.23 5.91
N VAL A 6 -1.83 19.20 6.62
CA VAL A 6 -1.27 17.98 5.99
C VAL A 6 -2.33 17.28 5.16
N LYS A 7 -3.56 17.14 5.69
CA LYS A 7 -4.68 16.52 4.99
C LYS A 7 -5.02 17.27 3.69
N GLU A 8 -5.13 18.59 3.73
CA GLU A 8 -5.38 19.41 2.55
C GLU A 8 -4.28 19.25 1.50
N GLU A 9 -3.01 19.21 1.93
CA GLU A 9 -1.89 19.03 1.02
C GLU A 9 -1.87 17.62 0.40
N ALA A 10 -2.12 16.58 1.20
CA ALA A 10 -2.29 15.22 0.71
C ALA A 10 -3.47 15.12 -0.27
N MET A 11 -4.61 15.75 0.01
CA MET A 11 -5.77 15.79 -0.89
C MET A 11 -5.45 16.45 -2.23
N ARG A 12 -4.76 17.60 -2.20
CA ARG A 12 -4.29 18.26 -3.44
C ARG A 12 -3.38 17.35 -4.23
N MET A 13 -2.40 16.72 -3.57
CA MET A 13 -1.45 15.81 -4.19
C MET A 13 -2.14 14.61 -4.83
N ILE A 14 -3.03 13.93 -4.10
CA ILE A 14 -3.80 12.80 -4.63
C ILE A 14 -4.64 13.23 -5.85
N GLY A 15 -5.20 14.44 -5.81
CA GLY A 15 -5.98 15.02 -6.92
C GLY A 15 -5.18 15.28 -8.21
N MET A 16 -3.85 15.29 -8.17
CA MET A 16 -2.99 15.48 -9.34
C MET A 16 -2.80 14.21 -10.18
N PHE A 17 -3.07 13.03 -9.60
CA PHE A 17 -2.86 11.75 -10.27
C PHE A 17 -4.18 11.23 -10.88
N GLN A 18 -4.14 10.85 -12.16
CA GLN A 18 -5.30 10.26 -12.84
C GLN A 18 -5.52 8.79 -12.48
N VAL A 19 -4.44 8.08 -12.17
CA VAL A 19 -4.44 6.66 -11.81
C VAL A 19 -4.07 6.58 -10.34
N LEU A 20 -4.97 6.00 -9.53
CA LEU A 20 -4.82 5.91 -8.09
C LEU A 20 -4.85 4.45 -7.62
N PRO A 21 -4.14 4.10 -6.55
CA PRO A 21 -4.26 2.79 -5.93
C PRO A 21 -5.68 2.61 -5.40
N ARG A 22 -6.18 1.37 -5.47
CA ARG A 22 -7.46 1.00 -4.86
C ARG A 22 -7.31 0.74 -3.36
N LEU A 23 -6.11 0.33 -2.94
CA LEU A 23 -5.75 0.03 -1.57
C LEU A 23 -4.38 0.60 -1.24
N VAL A 24 -4.26 1.29 -0.11
CA VAL A 24 -2.97 1.63 0.50
C VAL A 24 -2.77 0.78 1.75
N VAL A 25 -1.65 0.06 1.78
CA VAL A 25 -1.25 -0.80 2.89
C VAL A 25 -0.10 -0.13 3.65
N PHE A 26 -0.16 -0.17 4.98
CA PHE A 26 0.90 0.36 5.83
C PHE A 26 1.43 -0.73 6.77
N ASP A 27 2.74 -0.73 7.02
CA ASP A 27 3.26 -1.26 8.28
C ASP A 27 2.83 -0.39 9.48
N LEU A 28 3.20 -0.81 10.68
CA LEU A 28 2.98 -0.11 11.94
C LEU A 28 4.27 0.50 12.49
N ASP A 29 5.15 -0.36 13.01
CA ASP A 29 6.38 0.04 13.69
C ASP A 29 7.30 0.76 12.69
N TYR A 30 7.89 1.89 13.09
CA TYR A 30 8.71 2.80 12.26
C TYR A 30 8.07 3.33 10.97
N THR A 31 6.79 3.03 10.72
CA THR A 31 6.04 3.48 9.56
C THR A 31 4.93 4.47 9.96
N LEU A 32 4.05 4.09 10.89
CA LEU A 32 3.02 4.99 11.45
C LEU A 32 3.47 5.68 12.73
N TRP A 33 4.33 5.02 13.51
CA TRP A 33 4.86 5.53 14.78
C TRP A 33 6.36 5.18 14.95
N PRO A 34 7.13 5.98 15.70
CA PRO A 34 8.60 5.86 15.75
C PRO A 34 9.08 4.88 16.83
N PHE A 35 8.48 3.69 16.94
CA PHE A 35 8.86 2.68 17.93
C PHE A 35 8.33 1.29 17.56
N TYR A 36 8.91 0.25 18.18
CA TYR A 36 8.33 -1.08 18.21
C TYR A 36 7.22 -1.17 19.27
N CYS A 37 6.00 -1.50 18.85
CA CYS A 37 4.86 -1.61 19.76
C CYS A 37 5.00 -2.77 20.76
N GLU A 38 5.78 -3.82 20.43
CA GLU A 38 6.06 -4.93 21.34
C GLU A 38 6.85 -4.52 22.59
N CYS A 39 7.62 -3.43 22.50
CA CYS A 39 8.39 -2.86 23.60
C CYS A 39 7.58 -1.90 24.49
N ARG A 40 6.26 -1.81 24.27
CA ARG A 40 5.37 -0.82 24.91
C ARG A 40 4.27 -1.45 25.73
N SER A 41 3.69 -0.66 26.62
CA SER A 41 2.54 -1.05 27.43
C SER A 41 1.23 -0.56 26.81
N LYS A 42 0.18 -1.40 26.88
CA LYS A 42 -1.20 -1.01 26.51
C LYS A 42 -1.70 0.24 27.26
N ARG A 43 -1.10 0.61 28.39
CA ARG A 43 -1.47 1.79 29.17
C ARG A 43 -0.96 3.09 28.56
N GLU A 44 0.12 3.04 27.77
CA GLU A 44 0.73 4.23 27.15
C GLU A 44 -0.18 4.85 26.10
N MET A 45 -0.10 6.18 25.95
CA MET A 45 -0.70 6.90 24.83
C MET A 45 0.34 6.97 23.71
N PRO A 46 0.15 6.23 22.60
CA PRO A 46 1.11 6.28 21.48
C PRO A 46 1.06 7.63 20.77
N SER A 47 2.17 8.00 20.14
CA SER A 47 2.26 9.10 19.18
C SER A 47 2.51 8.55 17.77
N MET A 48 2.08 9.29 16.76
CA MET A 48 2.33 8.98 15.35
C MET A 48 3.36 9.94 14.76
N TYR A 49 3.93 9.58 13.62
CA TYR A 49 4.65 10.53 12.79
C TYR A 49 3.74 11.72 12.39
N PRO A 50 4.27 12.96 12.30
CA PRO A 50 3.45 14.17 12.18
C PRO A 50 2.47 14.18 11.01
N HIS A 51 2.78 13.51 9.91
CA HIS A 51 1.97 13.57 8.68
C HIS A 51 0.96 12.41 8.56
N VAL A 52 1.10 11.35 9.35
CA VAL A 52 0.35 10.10 9.18
C VAL A 52 -1.15 10.32 9.24
N LYS A 53 -1.63 11.03 10.25
CA LYS A 53 -3.09 11.21 10.46
C LYS A 53 -3.73 11.99 9.31
N GLY A 54 -3.07 13.05 8.83
CA GLY A 54 -3.54 13.83 7.70
C GLY A 54 -3.57 13.02 6.39
N ILE A 55 -2.55 12.20 6.16
CA ILE A 55 -2.46 11.32 4.97
C ILE A 55 -3.56 10.25 4.99
N ILE A 56 -3.72 9.53 6.11
CA ILE A 56 -4.77 8.52 6.28
C ILE A 56 -6.15 9.13 6.05
N ALA A 57 -6.41 10.31 6.63
CA ALA A 57 -7.69 11.01 6.46
C ALA A 57 -7.93 11.40 4.99
N ALA A 58 -6.91 11.94 4.30
CA ALA A 58 -7.02 12.31 2.90
C ALA A 58 -7.30 11.11 1.98
N LEU A 59 -6.59 9.99 2.18
CA LEU A 59 -6.81 8.77 1.42
C LEU A 59 -8.24 8.24 1.62
N LYS A 60 -8.71 8.22 2.89
CA LYS A 60 -10.07 7.80 3.23
C LYS A 60 -11.13 8.69 2.60
N ASP A 61 -10.97 10.02 2.67
CA ASP A 61 -11.91 10.98 2.08
C ASP A 61 -11.94 10.89 0.55
N LYS A 62 -10.84 10.47 -0.08
CA LYS A 62 -10.78 10.17 -1.52
C LYS A 62 -11.47 8.85 -1.89
N GLY A 63 -11.84 8.02 -0.91
CA GLY A 63 -12.43 6.71 -1.14
C GLY A 63 -11.41 5.62 -1.48
N ILE A 64 -10.15 5.80 -1.06
CA ILE A 64 -9.11 4.76 -1.19
C ILE A 64 -9.16 3.89 0.06
N ASP A 65 -9.25 2.57 -0.13
CA ASP A 65 -9.26 1.63 0.99
C ASP A 65 -7.89 1.61 1.69
N LEU A 66 -7.90 1.30 2.98
CA LEU A 66 -6.69 1.26 3.81
C LEU A 66 -6.55 -0.10 4.49
N ALA A 67 -5.33 -0.63 4.55
CA ALA A 67 -5.04 -1.84 5.30
C ALA A 67 -3.74 -1.74 6.11
N ILE A 68 -3.62 -2.62 7.11
CA ILE A 68 -2.40 -2.82 7.89
C ILE A 68 -1.80 -4.18 7.57
N ALA A 69 -0.48 -4.22 7.38
CA ALA A 69 0.33 -5.43 7.31
C ALA A 69 1.53 -5.29 8.26
N SER A 70 1.47 -5.91 9.44
CA SER A 70 2.54 -5.83 10.45
C SER A 70 2.97 -7.20 10.95
N ARG A 71 4.28 -7.35 11.16
CA ARG A 71 4.91 -8.57 11.67
C ARG A 71 5.03 -8.62 13.19
N SER A 72 4.49 -7.61 13.89
CA SER A 72 4.51 -7.55 15.35
C SER A 72 3.87 -8.80 15.98
N PRO A 73 4.51 -9.42 16.99
CA PRO A 73 3.92 -10.53 17.74
C PRO A 73 2.80 -10.06 18.67
N THR A 74 2.73 -8.77 19.00
CA THR A 74 1.81 -8.20 19.98
C THR A 74 0.62 -7.52 19.30
N ALA A 75 -0.19 -8.31 18.59
CA ALA A 75 -1.35 -7.82 17.86
C ALA A 75 -2.37 -7.09 18.76
N ASP A 76 -2.49 -7.51 20.01
CA ASP A 76 -3.34 -6.92 21.02
C ASP A 76 -2.88 -5.50 21.42
N ILE A 77 -1.58 -5.26 21.55
CA ILE A 77 -1.01 -3.93 21.83
C ILE A 77 -1.19 -3.02 20.62
N ALA A 78 -0.83 -3.51 19.43
CA ALA A 78 -0.99 -2.78 18.17
C ALA A 78 -2.46 -2.33 17.94
N ASN A 79 -3.42 -3.23 18.14
CA ASN A 79 -4.84 -2.90 18.03
C ASN A 79 -5.28 -1.86 19.08
N THR A 80 -4.78 -1.98 20.31
CA THR A 80 -5.05 -0.98 21.38
C THR A 80 -4.54 0.41 20.98
N PHE A 81 -3.37 0.48 20.34
CA PHE A 81 -2.80 1.75 19.89
C PHE A 81 -3.61 2.35 18.73
N LEU A 82 -3.99 1.54 17.74
CA LEU A 82 -4.87 1.98 16.66
C LEU A 82 -6.21 2.53 17.17
N ASP A 83 -6.76 1.94 18.24
CA ASP A 83 -7.97 2.43 18.92
C ASP A 83 -7.73 3.79 19.58
N LYS A 84 -6.69 3.91 20.41
CA LYS A 84 -6.34 5.18 21.10
C LYS A 84 -6.06 6.33 20.15
N LEU A 85 -5.48 6.02 18.99
CA LEU A 85 -5.20 6.99 17.92
C LEU A 85 -6.43 7.32 17.07
N ASN A 86 -7.57 6.65 17.30
CA ASN A 86 -8.82 6.80 16.56
C ASN A 86 -8.71 6.54 15.06
N ILE A 87 -7.81 5.64 14.65
CA ILE A 87 -7.60 5.27 13.23
C ILE A 87 -8.00 3.83 12.91
N LYS A 88 -8.27 2.99 13.92
CA LYS A 88 -8.57 1.56 13.70
C LYS A 88 -9.74 1.29 12.74
N SER A 89 -10.78 2.11 12.80
CA SER A 89 -11.99 2.00 11.96
C SER A 89 -11.78 2.50 10.53
N MET A 90 -10.62 3.10 10.24
CA MET A 90 -10.28 3.54 8.89
C MET A 90 -9.72 2.40 8.03
N PHE A 91 -9.28 1.30 8.64
CA PHE A 91 -8.67 0.16 7.93
C PHE A 91 -9.66 -0.98 7.70
N VAL A 92 -9.88 -1.33 6.42
CA VAL A 92 -10.77 -2.42 5.97
C VAL A 92 -10.20 -3.82 6.25
N ALA A 93 -8.87 -3.92 6.32
CA ALA A 93 -8.15 -5.14 6.68
C ALA A 93 -6.98 -4.82 7.63
N LYS A 94 -6.71 -5.71 8.59
CA LYS A 94 -5.64 -5.55 9.58
C LYS A 94 -4.98 -6.89 9.82
N GLU A 95 -3.91 -7.16 9.09
CA GLU A 95 -3.11 -8.37 9.24
C GLU A 95 -1.93 -8.05 10.15
N ILE A 96 -2.03 -8.43 11.42
CA ILE A 96 -1.01 -8.19 12.45
C ILE A 96 -0.68 -9.52 13.10
N PHE A 97 0.42 -10.13 12.68
CA PHE A 97 0.92 -11.39 13.21
C PHE A 97 2.37 -11.63 12.78
N SER A 98 3.13 -12.36 13.58
CA SER A 98 4.47 -12.79 13.21
C SER A 98 4.43 -13.81 12.07
N SER A 99 5.30 -13.61 11.08
CA SER A 99 5.54 -14.60 10.03
C SER A 99 7.03 -14.67 9.68
N TRP A 100 7.44 -15.85 9.23
CA TRP A 100 8.71 -16.13 8.58
C TRP A 100 8.79 -15.54 7.18
N THR A 101 7.64 -15.25 6.57
CA THR A 101 7.59 -14.56 5.29
C THR A 101 7.73 -13.06 5.51
N HIS A 102 8.47 -12.41 4.61
CA HIS A 102 8.63 -10.96 4.57
C HIS A 102 7.33 -10.30 4.04
N LYS A 103 6.25 -10.42 4.81
CA LYS A 103 4.88 -9.91 4.57
C LYS A 103 4.10 -10.49 3.40
N THR A 104 4.62 -11.51 2.72
CA THR A 104 3.86 -12.14 1.63
C THR A 104 2.58 -12.81 2.12
N ASP A 105 2.58 -13.44 3.31
CA ASP A 105 1.37 -14.04 3.88
C ASP A 105 0.33 -12.98 4.25
N HIS A 106 0.77 -11.85 4.80
CA HIS A 106 -0.10 -10.71 5.13
C HIS A 106 -0.80 -10.20 3.87
N PHE A 107 -0.05 -9.99 2.79
CA PHE A 107 -0.60 -9.53 1.52
C PHE A 107 -1.55 -10.54 0.89
N GLN A 108 -1.25 -11.84 0.98
CA GLN A 108 -2.19 -12.87 0.52
C GLN A 108 -3.53 -12.80 1.27
N ARG A 109 -3.51 -12.65 2.60
CA ARG A 109 -4.74 -12.51 3.40
C ARG A 109 -5.50 -11.21 3.11
N ILE A 110 -4.79 -10.09 2.97
CA ILE A 110 -5.37 -8.81 2.56
C ILE A 110 -6.04 -8.95 1.19
N HIS A 111 -5.36 -9.57 0.22
CA HIS A 111 -5.92 -9.83 -1.11
C HIS A 111 -7.17 -10.70 -1.03
N SER A 112 -7.14 -11.82 -0.29
CA SER A 112 -8.30 -12.70 -0.13
C SER A 112 -9.49 -11.99 0.51
N ARG A 113 -9.24 -11.10 1.48
CA ARG A 113 -10.30 -10.37 2.21
C ARG A 113 -10.90 -9.22 1.40
N THR A 114 -10.08 -8.52 0.60
CA THR A 114 -10.50 -7.31 -0.12
C THR A 114 -10.88 -7.56 -1.58
N GLY A 115 -10.37 -8.66 -2.17
CA GLY A 115 -10.48 -8.93 -3.61
C GLY A 115 -9.67 -7.95 -4.49
N ILE A 116 -8.87 -7.06 -3.90
CA ILE A 116 -8.11 -6.06 -4.65
C ILE A 116 -6.85 -6.73 -5.22
N PRO A 117 -6.56 -6.61 -6.53
CA PRO A 117 -5.35 -7.17 -7.12
C PRO A 117 -4.07 -6.51 -6.58
N PHE A 118 -2.97 -7.27 -6.48
CA PHE A 118 -1.68 -6.75 -5.97
C PHE A 118 -1.19 -5.52 -6.75
N ASN A 119 -1.31 -5.52 -8.08
CA ASN A 119 -0.93 -4.37 -8.91
C ASN A 119 -1.79 -3.12 -8.67
N SER A 120 -2.90 -3.23 -7.96
CA SER A 120 -3.77 -2.11 -7.57
C SER A 120 -3.50 -1.62 -6.14
N MET A 121 -2.43 -2.11 -5.50
CA MET A 121 -2.03 -1.76 -4.13
C MET A 121 -0.78 -0.88 -4.13
N LEU A 122 -0.72 0.04 -3.16
CA LEU A 122 0.45 0.80 -2.78
C LEU A 122 0.83 0.45 -1.33
N PHE A 123 2.11 0.26 -1.05
CA PHE A 123 2.59 -0.22 0.25
C PHE A 123 3.71 0.66 0.80
N PHE A 124 3.66 0.95 2.11
CA PHE A 124 4.71 1.66 2.84
C PHE A 124 5.24 0.82 4.00
N ASP A 125 6.56 0.67 4.09
CA ASP A 125 7.28 -0.13 5.08
C ASP A 125 8.69 0.42 5.30
N ASP A 126 9.24 0.34 6.50
CA ASP A 126 10.60 0.77 6.83
C ASP A 126 11.66 -0.33 6.65
N GLU A 127 11.27 -1.59 6.40
CA GLU A 127 12.17 -2.72 6.24
C GLU A 127 12.28 -3.13 4.77
N ASP A 128 13.47 -2.92 4.19
CA ASP A 128 13.77 -3.17 2.78
C ASP A 128 13.46 -4.61 2.35
N ARG A 129 13.66 -5.62 3.23
CA ARG A 129 13.32 -7.01 2.91
C ARG A 129 11.82 -7.22 2.65
N ASN A 130 10.96 -6.50 3.38
CA ASN A 130 9.52 -6.52 3.13
C ASN A 130 9.20 -5.84 1.80
N ILE A 131 9.81 -4.68 1.53
CA ILE A 131 9.65 -3.96 0.25
C ILE A 131 10.02 -4.85 -0.93
N GLN A 132 11.19 -5.50 -0.90
CA GLN A 132 11.63 -6.38 -1.97
C GLN A 132 10.70 -7.59 -2.17
N ALA A 133 10.25 -8.22 -1.09
CA ALA A 133 9.39 -9.39 -1.16
C ALA A 133 7.99 -9.06 -1.70
N VAL A 134 7.39 -7.98 -1.20
CA VAL A 134 6.04 -7.55 -1.60
C VAL A 134 6.03 -6.96 -3.02
N SER A 135 7.10 -6.27 -3.43
CA SER A 135 7.25 -5.79 -4.82
C SER A 135 7.22 -6.92 -5.85
N LYS A 136 7.80 -8.09 -5.52
CA LYS A 136 7.76 -9.28 -6.39
C LYS A 136 6.34 -9.84 -6.58
N MET A 137 5.40 -9.49 -5.71
CA MET A 137 3.97 -9.83 -5.85
C MET A 137 3.23 -8.89 -6.81
N GLY A 138 3.89 -7.83 -7.29
CA GLY A 138 3.33 -6.82 -8.18
C GLY A 138 2.78 -5.58 -7.50
N VAL A 139 2.94 -5.46 -6.17
CA VAL A 139 2.56 -4.27 -5.39
C VAL A 139 3.61 -3.17 -5.57
N THR A 140 3.18 -1.92 -5.76
CA THR A 140 4.11 -0.78 -5.66
C THR A 140 4.48 -0.58 -4.20
N SER A 141 5.75 -0.74 -3.85
CA SER A 141 6.21 -0.73 -2.45
C SER A 141 7.27 0.35 -2.23
N ILE A 142 7.08 1.20 -1.23
CA ILE A 142 7.90 2.37 -0.94
C ILE A 142 8.56 2.21 0.42
N TYR A 143 9.89 2.23 0.42
CA TYR A 143 10.70 2.25 1.63
C TYR A 143 10.56 3.59 2.36
N VAL A 144 10.27 3.56 3.67
CA VAL A 144 10.10 4.75 4.51
C VAL A 144 10.97 4.69 5.77
N GLY A 145 12.25 5.08 5.64
CA GLY A 145 13.21 4.98 6.76
C GLY A 145 12.97 5.92 7.95
N ASP A 146 12.09 6.92 7.84
CA ASP A 146 11.68 7.79 8.95
C ASP A 146 10.16 8.02 8.95
N GLY A 147 9.43 6.93 8.76
CA GLY A 147 7.98 6.94 8.75
C GLY A 147 7.34 7.61 7.54
N VAL A 148 6.01 7.45 7.46
CA VAL A 148 5.23 7.98 6.35
C VAL A 148 5.09 9.50 6.45
N ASN A 149 5.42 10.16 5.34
CA ASN A 149 5.29 11.60 5.18
C ASN A 149 4.76 11.96 3.78
N LEU A 150 4.45 13.24 3.54
CA LEU A 150 3.93 13.72 2.25
C LEU A 150 4.91 13.45 1.09
N GLY A 151 6.22 13.46 1.34
CA GLY A 151 7.23 13.10 0.34
C GLY A 151 7.11 11.64 -0.08
N ALA A 152 6.99 10.73 0.90
CA ALA A 152 6.75 9.31 0.66
C ALA A 152 5.43 9.06 -0.08
N LEU A 153 4.35 9.74 0.31
CA LEU A 153 3.07 9.67 -0.40
C LEU A 153 3.21 10.08 -1.87
N ARG A 154 3.88 11.21 -2.14
CA ARG A 154 4.13 11.69 -3.49
C ARG A 154 4.91 10.67 -4.32
N GLN A 155 5.99 10.15 -3.75
CA GLN A 155 6.81 9.13 -4.39
C GLN A 155 5.98 7.89 -4.72
N GLY A 156 5.20 7.40 -3.75
CA GLY A 156 4.34 6.23 -3.94
C GLY A 156 3.30 6.39 -5.03
N LEU A 157 2.65 7.55 -5.11
CA LEU A 157 1.67 7.83 -6.18
C LEU A 157 2.32 7.95 -7.56
N THR A 158 3.51 8.55 -7.64
CA THR A 158 4.30 8.64 -8.87
C THR A 158 4.71 7.26 -9.36
N GLU A 159 5.39 6.47 -8.52
CA GLU A 159 5.84 5.12 -8.90
C GLU A 159 4.67 4.19 -9.21
N PHE A 160 3.55 4.33 -8.49
CA PHE A 160 2.33 3.58 -8.81
C PHE A 160 1.81 3.89 -10.21
N THR A 161 1.75 5.18 -10.57
CA THR A 161 1.31 5.61 -11.90
C THR A 161 2.26 5.12 -13.00
N GLU A 162 3.57 5.18 -12.76
CA GLU A 162 4.58 4.69 -13.70
C GLU A 162 4.47 3.18 -13.93
N ASN A 163 4.31 2.40 -12.85
CA ASN A 163 4.13 0.95 -12.90
C ASN A 163 2.85 0.56 -13.66
N GLN A 164 1.75 1.28 -13.45
CA GLN A 164 0.50 1.08 -14.20
C GLN A 164 0.68 1.35 -15.69
N ASN A 165 1.32 2.47 -16.04
CA ASN A 165 1.60 2.83 -17.43
C ASN A 165 2.51 1.82 -18.13
N ALA A 166 3.53 1.30 -17.42
CA ALA A 166 4.41 0.26 -17.94
C ALA A 166 3.66 -1.05 -18.18
N SER A 167 2.80 -1.46 -17.23
CA SER A 167 1.97 -2.65 -17.35
C SER A 167 1.04 -2.59 -18.57
N GLU A 168 0.36 -1.46 -18.76
CA GLU A 168 -0.57 -1.26 -19.88
C GLU A 168 0.15 -1.25 -21.23
N LYS A 169 1.31 -0.58 -21.33
CA LYS A 169 2.16 -0.64 -22.54
C LYS A 169 2.59 -2.06 -22.88
N ASN A 170 2.98 -2.85 -21.87
CA ASN A 170 3.38 -4.23 -22.06
C ASN A 170 2.22 -5.11 -22.53
N LYS A 171 1.03 -4.92 -21.95
CA LYS A 171 -0.21 -5.59 -22.37
C LYS A 171 -0.56 -5.27 -23.84
N GLN A 172 -0.49 -4.01 -24.24
CA GLN A 172 -0.76 -3.59 -25.62
C GLN A 172 0.24 -4.19 -26.63
N ARG A 173 1.53 -4.22 -26.26
CA ARG A 173 2.57 -4.88 -27.09
C ARG A 173 2.29 -6.37 -27.26
N TRP A 174 1.92 -7.05 -26.17
CA TRP A 174 1.57 -8.46 -26.19
C TRP A 174 0.35 -8.72 -27.10
N LEU A 175 -0.75 -7.97 -26.92
CA LEU A 175 -1.96 -8.12 -27.75
C LEU A 175 -1.70 -7.92 -29.25
N LYS A 176 -0.90 -6.90 -29.61
CA LYS A 176 -0.53 -6.65 -31.02
C LYS A 176 0.25 -7.83 -31.62
N LYS A 177 1.19 -8.41 -30.88
CA LYS A 177 2.01 -9.55 -31.33
C LYS A 177 1.17 -10.79 -31.61
N TYR A 178 0.17 -11.09 -30.76
CA TYR A 178 -0.67 -12.28 -30.94
C TYR A 178 -1.78 -12.08 -31.98
N SER A 179 -2.33 -10.87 -32.11
CA SER A 179 -3.30 -10.55 -33.17
C SER A 179 -2.69 -10.56 -34.58
N GLN A 180 -1.37 -10.38 -34.72
CA GLN A 180 -0.66 -10.52 -35.99
C GLN A 180 -0.28 -11.98 -36.34
N ASN A 181 -0.25 -12.87 -35.34
CA ASN A 181 0.07 -14.28 -35.54
C ASN A 181 -1.17 -15.15 -35.88
N SER A 182 -2.39 -14.71 -35.55
CA SER A 182 -3.61 -15.43 -35.94
C SER A 182 -4.00 -15.21 -37.41
N SER A 183 -3.59 -14.11 -38.04
CA SER A 183 -3.89 -13.83 -39.45
C SER A 183 -2.95 -14.52 -40.45
N SER A 184 -1.89 -15.17 -39.98
CA SER A 184 -0.93 -15.91 -40.80
C SER A 184 -1.20 -17.42 -40.89
N SER A 185 -2.18 -17.93 -40.11
CA SER A 185 -2.52 -19.36 -40.05
C SER A 185 -3.67 -19.79 -40.98
N GLU A 186 -4.46 -18.86 -41.54
CA GLU A 186 -5.61 -19.17 -42.41
C GLU A 186 -5.31 -19.23 -43.92
N LYS A 187 -4.04 -19.11 -44.35
CA LYS A 187 -3.65 -19.10 -45.78
C LYS A 187 -2.93 -20.37 -46.28
N LYS A 188 -3.20 -21.54 -45.70
CA LYS A 188 -2.54 -22.79 -46.14
C LYS A 188 -3.41 -23.91 -46.71
N ASP A 189 -4.73 -23.78 -46.75
CA ASP A 189 -5.60 -24.81 -47.34
C ASP A 189 -6.40 -24.25 -48.53
N LEU A 190 -5.75 -24.19 -49.69
CA LEU A 190 -6.38 -24.15 -51.02
C LEU A 190 -5.31 -24.51 -52.06
N LYS A 191 -5.12 -25.81 -52.26
CA LYS A 191 -4.55 -26.39 -53.47
C LYS A 191 -5.18 -27.76 -53.73
#